data_AF-A0A6C8YGQ2-F1
#
_entry.id   AF-A0A6C8YGQ2-F1
#
_cell.length_a   1.000
_cell.length_b   1.000
_cell.length_c   1.000
_cell.angle_alpha   90.00
_cell.angle_beta   90.00
_cell.angle_gamma   90.00
#
_symmetry.space_group_name_H-M   'P 1'
#
loop_
_entity.id
_entity.type
_entity.pdbx_description
1 polymer ?
#
loop_
_entity_poly.entity_id
_entity_poly.type
_entity_poly.pdbx_seq_one_letter_code
_entity_poly.pdbx_strand_id
1 'polypeptide(L)'
;MFNFKENVADYTEKEFIELLEEIVNATSKDKSLKGKKLEKYLDTLVDHFIKITGHPKKADLIFYPNPPEDGEPEKIIKIVKEWRRSQGLPLFKDSE
;
A
#
# COMPACT_ATOMS: atom_id res chain seq x y z
N MET A 1 14.52 -5.97 2.82
CA MET A 1 13.74 -4.80 3.30
C MET A 1 13.18 -4.05 2.11
N PHE A 2 11.95 -3.54 2.22
CA PHE A 2 11.28 -2.80 1.15
C PHE A 2 11.96 -1.46 0.85
N ASN A 3 11.88 -0.99 -0.41
CA ASN A 3 12.39 0.31 -0.83
C ASN A 3 11.26 1.36 -0.84
N PHE A 4 11.25 2.25 0.15
CA PHE A 4 10.21 3.24 0.32
C PHE A 4 10.45 4.50 -0.54
N LYS A 5 9.36 5.06 -1.07
CA LYS A 5 9.34 6.37 -1.74
C LYS A 5 8.37 7.30 -1.02
N GLU A 6 8.67 8.60 -1.02
CA GLU A 6 8.01 9.54 -0.12
C GLU A 6 6.57 9.88 -0.52
N ASN A 7 6.24 9.81 -1.81
CA ASN A 7 4.92 10.17 -2.33
C ASN A 7 4.35 9.08 -3.23
N VAL A 8 3.02 9.01 -3.31
CA VAL A 8 2.31 8.16 -4.29
C VAL A 8 2.76 8.45 -5.73
N ALA A 9 3.05 9.72 -6.06
CA ALA A 9 3.52 10.12 -7.40
C ALA A 9 4.92 9.62 -7.76
N ASP A 10 5.70 9.14 -6.78
CA ASP A 10 7.00 8.55 -7.03
C ASP A 10 6.91 7.06 -7.40
N TYR A 11 5.78 6.42 -7.09
CA TYR A 11 5.49 5.01 -7.38
C TYR A 11 4.84 4.86 -8.76
N THR A 12 5.27 3.87 -9.53
CA THR A 12 4.41 3.27 -10.55
C THR A 12 3.35 2.39 -9.90
N GLU A 13 2.27 2.10 -10.61
CA GLU A 13 1.25 1.16 -10.12
C GLU A 13 1.88 -0.19 -9.74
N LYS A 14 2.79 -0.71 -10.58
CA LYS A 14 3.49 -1.97 -10.32
C LYS A 14 4.31 -1.94 -9.03
N GLU A 15 5.08 -0.89 -8.80
CA GLU A 15 5.88 -0.78 -7.56
C GLU A 15 4.99 -0.66 -6.31
N PHE A 16 3.79 -0.09 -6.48
CA PHE A 16 2.80 -0.01 -5.40
C PHE A 16 2.11 -1.36 -5.15
N ILE A 17 1.87 -2.18 -6.20
CA ILE A 17 1.45 -3.57 -6.04
C ILE A 17 2.47 -4.34 -5.21
N GLU A 18 3.77 -4.19 -5.50
CA GLU A 18 4.82 -4.86 -4.71
C GLU A 18 4.78 -4.46 -3.21
N LEU A 19 4.40 -3.21 -2.90
CA LEU A 19 4.18 -2.78 -1.51
C LEU A 19 3.00 -3.51 -0.88
N LEU A 20 1.88 -3.61 -1.59
CA LEU A 20 0.66 -4.28 -1.11
C LEU A 20 0.89 -5.78 -0.90
N GLU A 21 1.55 -6.45 -1.84
CA GLU A 21 1.94 -7.85 -1.73
C GLU A 21 2.87 -8.08 -0.54
N GLU A 22 3.83 -7.18 -0.31
CA GLU A 22 4.71 -7.25 0.86
C GLU A 22 3.94 -7.00 2.17
N ILE A 23 2.88 -6.18 2.20
CA ILE A 23 2.04 -6.04 3.41
C ILE A 23 1.28 -7.34 3.70
N VAL A 24 0.69 -7.96 2.67
CA VAL A 24 -0.06 -9.22 2.80
C VAL A 24 0.88 -10.38 3.15
N ASN A 25 2.11 -10.36 2.63
CA ASN A 25 3.12 -11.38 2.87
C ASN A 25 4.46 -10.73 3.28
N ALA A 26 4.52 -10.22 4.51
CA ALA A 26 5.64 -9.46 5.09
C ALA A 26 6.98 -10.22 5.24
N THR A 27 7.09 -11.40 4.64
CA THR A 27 8.34 -12.17 4.54
C THR A 27 8.79 -12.38 3.11
N SER A 28 8.12 -11.80 2.10
CA SER A 28 8.44 -12.03 0.69
C SER A 28 9.83 -11.49 0.33
N LYS A 29 10.21 -10.30 0.85
CA LYS A 29 11.54 -9.70 0.62
C LYS A 29 12.60 -10.15 1.64
N ASP A 30 12.22 -10.67 2.80
CA ASP A 30 13.15 -11.18 3.83
C ASP A 30 12.51 -12.29 4.69
N LYS A 31 12.84 -13.54 4.37
CA LYS A 31 12.34 -14.73 5.06
C LYS A 31 12.90 -14.93 6.48
N SER A 32 13.90 -14.14 6.87
CA SER A 32 14.50 -14.23 8.21
C SER A 32 13.69 -13.47 9.27
N LEU A 33 12.80 -12.56 8.87
CA LEU A 33 11.97 -11.77 9.77
C LEU A 33 10.99 -12.66 10.54
N LYS A 34 11.06 -12.61 11.87
CA LYS A 34 10.21 -13.38 12.79
C LYS A 34 9.96 -12.60 14.09
N GLY A 35 8.87 -12.95 14.78
CA GLY A 35 8.48 -12.36 16.07
C GLY A 35 8.44 -10.83 16.01
N LYS A 36 8.97 -10.16 17.04
CA LYS A 36 8.98 -8.69 17.15
C LYS A 36 9.63 -7.95 15.97
N LYS A 37 10.56 -8.58 15.25
CA LYS A 37 11.17 -7.96 14.06
C LYS A 37 10.20 -7.96 12.88
N LEU A 38 9.43 -9.02 12.71
CA LEU A 38 8.40 -9.12 11.69
C LEU A 38 7.25 -8.14 11.98
N GLU A 39 6.79 -8.09 13.24
CA GLU A 39 5.75 -7.14 13.69
C GLU A 39 6.13 -5.70 13.35
N LYS A 40 7.32 -5.24 13.79
CA LYS A 40 7.81 -3.88 13.51
C LYS A 40 7.95 -3.58 12.01
N TYR A 41 8.34 -4.59 11.24
CA TYR A 41 8.46 -4.43 9.79
C TYR A 41 7.10 -4.28 9.12
N LEU A 42 6.13 -5.10 9.52
CA LEU A 42 4.74 -4.98 9.06
C LEU A 42 4.15 -3.62 9.45
N ASP A 43 4.34 -3.17 10.69
CA ASP A 43 3.91 -1.84 11.15
C ASP A 43 4.50 -0.74 10.25
N THR A 44 5.80 -0.84 9.92
CA THR A 44 6.47 0.13 9.04
C THR A 44 5.85 0.17 7.64
N LEU A 45 5.52 -0.99 7.06
CA LEU A 45 4.91 -1.08 5.74
C LEU A 45 3.50 -0.47 5.74
N VAL A 46 2.70 -0.78 6.75
CA VAL A 46 1.32 -0.29 6.90
C VAL A 46 1.30 1.21 7.17
N ASP A 47 2.14 1.70 8.09
CA ASP A 47 2.28 3.13 8.38
C ASP A 47 2.69 3.92 7.13
N HIS A 48 3.60 3.36 6.34
CA HIS A 48 4.01 3.96 5.07
C HIS A 48 2.84 4.06 4.10
N PHE A 49 2.09 2.96 3.89
CA PHE A 49 0.90 2.95 3.05
C PHE A 49 -0.13 4.01 3.47
N ILE A 50 -0.43 4.10 4.78
CA ILE A 50 -1.35 5.11 5.33
C ILE A 50 -0.85 6.52 5.02
N LYS A 51 0.44 6.78 5.28
CA LYS A 51 1.06 8.08 5.11
C LYS A 51 0.98 8.54 3.65
N ILE A 52 1.42 7.72 2.70
CA ILE A 52 1.56 8.16 1.30
C ILE A 52 0.21 8.21 0.57
N THR A 53 -0.71 7.29 0.87
CA THR A 53 -2.03 7.31 0.25
C THR A 53 -2.87 8.46 0.77
N GLY A 54 -2.77 8.77 2.07
CA GLY A 54 -3.61 9.75 2.75
C GLY A 54 -5.09 9.37 2.80
N HIS A 55 -5.43 8.14 2.43
CA HIS A 55 -6.82 7.72 2.27
C HIS A 55 -7.51 7.62 3.65
N PRO A 56 -8.75 8.12 3.80
CA PRO A 56 -9.44 8.15 5.11
C PRO A 56 -9.69 6.76 5.70
N LYS A 57 -9.87 5.74 4.86
CA LYS A 57 -9.98 4.34 5.29
C LYS A 57 -8.66 3.71 5.75
N LYS A 58 -7.50 4.36 5.54
CA LYS A 58 -6.20 3.88 6.02
C LYS A 58 -5.97 2.41 5.67
N ALA A 59 -5.46 1.62 6.61
CA ALA A 59 -5.21 0.20 6.46
C ALA A 59 -6.48 -0.66 6.29
N ASP A 60 -7.67 -0.12 6.52
CA ASP A 60 -8.92 -0.88 6.31
C ASP A 60 -9.11 -1.25 4.84
N LEU A 61 -8.51 -0.50 3.90
CA LEU A 61 -8.48 -0.89 2.48
C LEU A 61 -7.81 -2.26 2.25
N ILE A 62 -6.89 -2.65 3.13
CA ILE A 62 -6.13 -3.90 3.03
C ILE A 62 -6.73 -4.97 3.95
N PHE A 63 -7.00 -4.64 5.20
CA PHE A 63 -7.37 -5.64 6.23
C PHE A 63 -8.87 -5.86 6.39
N TYR A 64 -9.69 -4.87 6.03
CA TYR A 64 -11.15 -4.91 6.18
C TYR A 64 -11.87 -4.43 4.92
N PRO A 65 -11.54 -5.00 3.73
CA PRO A 65 -12.20 -4.63 2.50
C PRO A 65 -13.69 -4.98 2.54
N ASN A 66 -14.51 -4.11 1.96
CA ASN A 66 -15.94 -4.34 1.82
C ASN A 66 -16.43 -3.77 0.47
N PRO A 67 -16.71 -4.62 -0.52
CA PRO A 67 -16.74 -6.09 -0.45
C PRO A 67 -15.33 -6.74 -0.34
N PRO A 68 -15.19 -8.03 0.04
CA PRO A 68 -13.89 -8.66 0.29
C PRO A 68 -12.90 -8.56 -0.86
N GLU A 69 -13.40 -8.61 -2.08
CA GLU A 69 -12.59 -8.51 -3.29
C GLU A 69 -11.94 -7.15 -3.47
N ASP A 70 -12.42 -6.08 -2.82
CA ASP A 70 -11.76 -4.77 -2.84
C ASP A 70 -10.37 -4.77 -2.18
N GLY A 71 -10.04 -5.84 -1.44
CA GLY A 71 -8.71 -6.04 -0.86
C GLY A 71 -7.66 -6.58 -1.84
N GLU A 72 -8.04 -6.90 -3.08
CA GLU A 72 -7.09 -7.28 -4.12
C GLU A 72 -6.18 -6.07 -4.49
N PRO A 73 -4.86 -6.25 -4.65
CA PRO A 73 -3.93 -5.15 -4.89
C PRO A 73 -4.34 -4.19 -6.02
N GLU A 74 -4.83 -4.75 -7.13
CA GLU A 74 -5.28 -4.00 -8.29
C GLU A 74 -6.53 -3.15 -7.99
N LYS A 75 -7.44 -3.64 -7.16
CA LYS A 75 -8.64 -2.89 -6.74
C LYS A 75 -8.28 -1.81 -5.72
N ILE A 76 -7.36 -2.07 -4.80
CA ILE A 76 -6.84 -1.05 -3.89
C ILE A 76 -6.23 0.11 -4.66
N ILE A 77 -5.42 -0.16 -5.70
CA ILE A 77 -4.86 0.88 -6.57
C ILE A 77 -5.96 1.70 -7.22
N LYS A 78 -6.99 1.05 -7.76
CA LYS A 78 -8.13 1.74 -8.37
C LYS A 78 -8.85 2.64 -7.35
N ILE A 79 -9.15 2.14 -6.15
CA ILE A 79 -9.79 2.90 -5.07
C ILE A 79 -8.95 4.13 -4.68
N VAL A 80 -7.63 3.93 -4.50
CA VAL A 80 -6.70 5.02 -4.17
C VAL A 80 -6.66 6.06 -5.30
N LYS A 81 -6.59 5.66 -6.57
CA LYS A 81 -6.61 6.59 -7.72
C LYS A 81 -7.90 7.39 -7.78
N GLU A 82 -9.04 6.71 -7.71
CA GLU A 82 -10.36 7.36 -7.79
C GLU A 82 -10.54 8.38 -6.67
N TRP A 83 -10.21 8.00 -5.43
CA TRP A 83 -10.27 8.91 -4.31
C TRP A 83 -9.30 10.09 -4.48
N ARG A 84 -8.02 9.84 -4.79
CA ARG A 84 -7.03 10.93 -4.96
C ARG A 84 -7.41 11.90 -6.08
N ARG A 85 -7.92 11.38 -7.20
CA ARG A 85 -8.45 12.18 -8.31
C ARG A 85 -9.62 13.05 -7.86
N SER A 86 -10.55 12.51 -7.05
CA SER A 86 -11.67 13.28 -6.49
C SER A 86 -11.24 14.43 -5.57
N GLN A 87 -10.05 14.33 -4.97
CA GLN A 87 -9.46 15.35 -4.10
C GLN A 87 -8.50 16.30 -4.84
N GLY A 88 -8.27 16.11 -6.14
CA GLY A 88 -7.26 16.88 -6.90
C GLY A 88 -5.81 16.60 -6.49
N LEU A 89 -5.54 15.42 -5.92
CA LEU A 89 -4.21 15.02 -5.47
C LEU A 89 -3.43 14.31 -6.61
N PRO A 90 -2.08 14.39 -6.62
CA PRO A 90 -1.25 13.67 -7.58
C PRO A 90 -1.49 12.16 -7.55
N LEU A 91 -1.54 11.55 -8.74
CA LEU A 91 -1.70 10.10 -8.93
C LEU A 91 -0.33 9.40 -9.01
N PHE A 92 -0.33 8.11 -9.30
CA PHE A 92 0.90 7.33 -9.54
C PHE A 92 1.67 7.86 -10.75
N LYS A 93 2.98 7.59 -10.77
CA LYS A 93 3.94 8.07 -11.77
C LYS A 93 3.54 7.75 -13.21
N ASP A 94 2.90 6.61 -13.42
CA ASP A 94 2.45 6.07 -14.70
C ASP A 94 0.92 6.08 -14.86
N SER A 95 0.21 6.82 -14.00
CA SER A 95 -1.22 7.03 -14.07
C SER A 95 -1.57 8.39 -14.67
N GLU A 96 -2.57 8.40 -15.55
CA GLU A 96 -3.26 9.61 -16.03
C GLU A 96 -4.42 10.03 -15.11
#